data_AF-A0A7V4PIN4-F1
#
_entry.id   AF-A0A7V4PIN4-F1
#
_cell.length_a   1.000
_cell.length_b   1.000
_cell.length_c   1.000
_cell.angle_alpha   90.00
_cell.angle_beta   90.00
_cell.angle_gamma   90.00
#
_symmetry.space_group_name_H-M   'P 1'
#
loop_
_entity.id
_entity.type
_entity.pdbx_description
1 polymer ?
#
loop_
_entity_poly.entity_id
_entity_poly.type
_entity_poly.pdbx_seq_one_letter_code
_entity_poly.pdbx_strand_id
1 'polypeptide(L)' 'MLVSNKGKIIRLRAADIPIQGRTTQGVRLISLEEGEKVVSVAKLAEKD' A
#
# COMPACT_ATOMS: atom_id res chain seq x y z
N MET A 1 2.06 -4.66 -3.29
CA MET A 1 1.77 -5.36 -2.02
C MET A 1 2.21 -4.48 -0.87
N LEU A 2 1.41 -4.35 0.18
CA LEU A 2 1.71 -3.63 1.42
C LEU A 2 1.77 -4.61 2.58
N VAL A 3 2.66 -4.37 3.54
CA VAL A 3 2.82 -5.19 4.75
C VAL A 3 2.76 -4.29 5.98
N SER A 4 1.95 -4.67 6.98
CA SER A 4 1.86 -3.98 8.26
C SER A 4 2.74 -4.62 9.35
N ASN A 5 3.04 -3.85 10.40
CA ASN A 5 3.76 -4.35 11.58
C ASN A 5 3.01 -5.45 12.35
N LYS A 6 1.70 -5.59 12.12
CA LYS A 6 0.87 -6.67 12.68
C LYS A 6 0.79 -7.90 11.77
N GLY A 7 1.57 -7.96 10.68
CA GLY A 7 1.60 -9.09 9.76
C GLY A 7 0.46 -9.13 8.74
N LYS A 8 -0.34 -8.05 8.61
CA LYS A 8 -1.34 -7.97 7.54
C LYS A 8 -0.65 -7.74 6.21
N ILE A 9 -0.97 -8.57 5.22
CA ILE A 9 -0.47 -8.44 3.85
C ILE A 9 -1.63 -8.07 2.94
N ILE A 10 -1.52 -6.93 2.27
CA ILE A 10 -2.57 -6.40 1.41
C ILE A 10 -2.04 -6.32 -0.03
N ARG A 11 -2.78 -6.96 -0.95
CA ARG A 11 -2.52 -6.90 -2.39
C ARG A 11 -3.44 -5.85 -3.00
N LEU A 12 -2.85 -4.91 -3.70
CA LEU A 12 -3.51 -3.81 -4.39
C LEU A 12 -2.99 -3.81 -5.82
N ARG A 13 -3.85 -3.50 -6.79
CA ARG A 13 -3.39 -3.26 -8.16
C ARG A 13 -2.91 -1.82 -8.25
N ALA A 14 -1.77 -1.61 -8.91
CA ALA A 14 -1.25 -0.25 -9.11
C ALA A 14 -2.23 0.61 -9.94
N ALA A 15 -2.98 -0.01 -10.85
CA ALA A 15 -3.98 0.66 -11.69
C ALA A 15 -5.16 1.26 -10.90
N ASP A 16 -5.43 0.78 -9.69
CA ASP A 16 -6.54 1.29 -8.86
C ASP A 16 -6.10 2.52 -8.03
N ILE A 17 -4.80 2.88 -8.06
CA ILE A 17 -4.26 4.00 -7.30
C ILE A 17 -4.39 5.29 -8.14
N PRO A 18 -5.05 6.35 -7.62
CA PRO A 18 -5.17 7.61 -8.32
C PRO A 18 -3.82 8.22 -8.67
N ILE A 19 -3.68 8.70 -9.91
CA ILE A 19 -2.51 9.46 -10.34
C ILE A 19 -2.59 10.85 -9.71
N GLN A 20 -1.56 11.22 -8.95
CA GLN A 20 -1.47 12.52 -8.28
C GLN A 20 -0.11 13.16 -8.53
N GLY A 21 -0.07 14.49 -8.43
CA GLY A 21 1.16 15.27 -8.60
C GLY A 21 2.19 15.00 -7.49
N ARG A 22 3.44 15.39 -7.74
CA ARG A 22 4.58 15.13 -6.84
C ARG A 22 4.46 15.79 -5.46
N THR A 23 3.85 16.97 -5.39
CA THR A 23 3.65 17.72 -4.14
C THR A 23 2.20 17.56 -3.68
N THR A 24 1.86 16.38 -3.16
CA THR A 24 0.52 16.06 -2.65
C THR A 24 0.62 15.25 -1.37
N GLN A 25 -0.47 15.19 -0.60
CA GLN A 25 -0.56 14.35 0.60
C GLN A 25 -0.79 12.86 0.27
N GLY A 26 -1.22 12.56 -0.95
CA GLY A 26 -1.64 11.21 -1.33
C GLY A 26 -3.08 10.89 -0.94
N VAL A 27 -3.49 9.64 -1.18
CA VAL A 27 -4.76 9.07 -0.74
C VAL A 27 -4.52 7.90 0.22
N ARG A 28 -5.50 7.63 1.09
CA ARG A 28 -5.45 6.47 1.97
C ARG A 28 -5.79 5.21 1.19
N LEU A 29 -4.81 4.32 1.00
CA LEU A 29 -5.01 3.05 0.29
C LEU A 29 -5.62 1.95 1.15
N ILE A 30 -5.33 1.95 2.47
CA ILE A 30 -5.78 0.92 3.40
C ILE A 30 -6.18 1.53 4.73
N SER A 31 -7.13 0.90 5.40
CA SER A 31 -7.44 1.19 6.80
C SER A 31 -6.46 0.46 7.72
N LEU A 32 -5.85 1.22 8.63
CA LEU A 32 -4.99 0.72 9.70
C LEU A 32 -5.74 0.85 11.02
N GLU A 33 -5.58 -0.14 11.88
CA GLU A 33 -6.02 -0.05 13.27
C GLU A 33 -5.13 0.89 14.08
N GLU A 34 -5.57 1.21 15.29
CA GLU A 34 -4.75 1.97 16.23
C GLU A 34 -3.42 1.24 16.53
N GLY A 35 -2.33 2.00 16.47
CA GLY A 35 -0.96 1.49 16.62
C GLY A 35 -0.44 0.66 15.44
N GLU A 36 -1.26 0.37 14.43
CA GLU A 36 -0.84 -0.35 13.22
C GLU A 36 -0.17 0.61 12.24
N LYS A 37 0.95 0.19 11.66
CA LYS A 37 1.73 0.96 10.69
C LYS A 37 2.12 0.10 9.51
N VAL A 38 2.18 0.70 8.33
CA VAL A 38 2.80 0.06 7.16
C VAL A 38 4.30 0.03 7.39
N VAL A 39 4.91 -1.15 7.28
CA VAL A 39 6.35 -1.36 7.47
C VAL A 39 7.06 -1.68 6.17
N SER A 40 6.35 -2.13 5.13
CA SER A 40 6.96 -2.46 3.85
C SER A 40 5.99 -2.34 2.68
N VAL A 41 6.55 -2.04 1.51
CA VAL A 41 5.89 -2.10 0.22
C VAL A 41 6.76 -2.93 -0.73
N ALA A 42 6.12 -3.82 -1.49
CA ALA A 42 6.81 -4.65 -2.46
C ALA A 42 5.99 -4.73 -3.76
N LYS A 43 6.68 -4.71 -4.90
CA LYS A 43 6.07 -5.07 -6.19
C LYS A 43 5.85 -6.59 -6.19
N LEU A 44 4.67 -7.04 -6.61
CA LEU A 44 4.47 -8.46 -6.83
C LEU A 44 5.25 -8.85 -8.09
N ALA A 45 6.00 -9.95 -8.06
CA ALA A 45 6.58 -10.50 -9.28
C ALA A 45 5.46 -10.92 -10.22
N GLU A 46 5.55 -10.52 -11.49
CA GLU A 46 4.70 -11.12 -12.52
C GLU A 46 5.10 -12.59 -12.68
N LYS A 47 4.11 -13.45 -12.89
CA LYS A 47 4.39 -14.75 -13.48
C LYS A 47 4.67 -14.48 -14.96
N ASP A 48 5.85 -14.88 -15.42
CA ASP A 48 6.13 -15.03 -16.85
C ASP A 48 5.03 -15.85 -17.55
#